data_AF-A0A158DG01-F1
#
_entry.id   AF-A0A158DG01-F1
#
_cell.length_a   1.000
_cell.length_b   1.000
_cell.length_c   1.000
_cell.angle_alpha   90.00
_cell.angle_beta   90.00
_cell.angle_gamma   90.00
#
_symmetry.space_group_name_H-M   'P 1'
#
loop_
_entity.id
_entity.type
_entity.pdbx_description
1 polymer ?
#
loop_
_entity_poly.entity_id
_entity_poly.type
_entity_poly.pdbx_seq_one_letter_code
_entity_poly.pdbx_strand_id
1 'polypeptide(L)'
;MTQPNDVVYKGHVLSATAILEQDKYAAMLVVRDPSGTRRASGMLGEFASAIGAVRYAFAYGMAEIDHRQPAQNPRQPQDSGVR
;
A
#
# COMPACT_ATOMS: atom_id res chain seq x y z
N MET A 1 -16.49 -13.33 9.60
CA MET A 1 -16.47 -12.02 8.93
C MET A 1 -15.05 -11.49 9.00
N THR A 2 -14.31 -11.44 7.89
CA THR A 2 -12.99 -10.79 7.86
C THR A 2 -13.24 -9.29 7.71
N GLN A 3 -13.15 -8.55 8.82
CA GLN A 3 -13.28 -7.09 8.77
C GLN A 3 -12.11 -6.52 7.97
N PRO A 4 -12.36 -5.72 6.92
CA PRO A 4 -11.31 -4.97 6.27
C PRO A 4 -10.75 -3.99 7.30
N ASN A 5 -9.46 -4.10 7.59
CA ASN A 5 -8.75 -3.09 8.35
C ASN A 5 -8.31 -2.03 7.34
N ASP A 6 -8.77 -0.81 7.55
CA ASP A 6 -8.39 0.35 6.74
C ASP A 6 -7.39 1.20 7.51
N VAL A 7 -6.27 1.55 6.87
CA VAL A 7 -5.24 2.42 7.44
C VAL A 7 -4.91 3.53 6.45
N VAL A 8 -4.81 4.77 6.96
CA VAL A 8 -4.34 5.91 6.18
C VAL A 8 -2.82 6.01 6.31
N TYR A 9 -2.10 5.99 5.20
CA TYR A 9 -0.64 6.12 5.16
C TYR A 9 -0.22 7.08 4.05
N LYS A 10 0.50 8.16 4.40
CA LYS A 10 0.96 9.20 3.46
C LYS A 10 -0.15 9.69 2.49
N GLY A 11 -1.36 9.89 3.02
CA GLY A 11 -2.54 10.32 2.25
C GLY A 11 -3.21 9.24 1.41
N HIS A 12 -2.67 8.02 1.37
CA HIS A 12 -3.28 6.87 0.72
C HIS A 12 -4.11 6.08 1.74
N VAL A 13 -5.22 5.49 1.30
CA VAL A 13 -6.01 4.56 2.14
C VAL A 13 -5.65 3.13 1.73
N LEU A 14 -5.18 2.34 2.68
CA LEU A 14 -4.84 0.94 2.50
C LEU A 14 -5.94 0.11 3.16
N SER A 15 -6.62 -0.71 2.37
CA SER A 15 -7.61 -1.68 2.84
C SER A 15 -7.06 -3.08 2.67
N ALA A 16 -6.73 -3.75 3.78
CA ALA A 16 -6.21 -5.11 3.76
C ALA A 16 -7.31 -6.12 4.09
N THR A 17 -7.34 -7.24 3.38
CA THR A 17 -8.30 -8.33 3.60
C THR A 17 -7.61 -9.67 3.47
N ALA A 18 -7.92 -10.57 4.41
CA ALA A 18 -7.59 -11.99 4.29
C ALA A 18 -8.81 -12.72 3.72
N ILE A 19 -8.58 -13.53 2.69
CA ILE A 19 -9.59 -14.41 2.10
C ILE A 19 -9.20 -15.84 2.41
N LEU A 20 -10.11 -16.62 3.00
CA LEU A 20 -9.89 -18.05 3.23
C LEU A 20 -10.11 -18.81 1.92
N GLU A 21 -9.09 -19.50 1.44
CA GLU A 21 -9.08 -20.32 0.23
C GLU A 21 -8.38 -21.66 0.53
N GLN A 22 -9.10 -22.76 0.39
CA GLN A 22 -8.57 -24.14 0.51
C GLN A 22 -7.60 -24.34 1.70
N ASP A 23 -8.04 -24.02 2.91
CA ASP A 23 -7.28 -24.09 4.18
C ASP A 23 -6.15 -23.06 4.37
N LYS A 24 -5.95 -22.13 3.44
CA LYS A 24 -4.98 -21.03 3.57
C LYS A 24 -5.68 -19.67 3.49
N TYR A 25 -4.98 -18.63 3.92
CA TYR A 25 -5.44 -17.26 3.82
C TYR A 25 -4.66 -16.52 2.73
N ALA A 26 -5.34 -16.12 1.68
CA ALA A 26 -4.79 -15.22 0.67
C ALA A 26 -4.82 -13.78 1.19
N ALA A 27 -3.69 -13.08 1.09
CA ALA A 27 -3.59 -11.66 1.40
C ALA A 27 -3.94 -10.81 0.19
N MET A 28 -4.91 -9.91 0.36
CA MET A 28 -5.26 -8.90 -0.63
C MET A 28 -5.15 -7.50 -0.03
N LEU A 29 -4.69 -6.56 -0.85
CA LEU A 29 -4.58 -5.15 -0.51
C LEU A 29 -5.29 -4.32 -1.58
N VAL A 30 -6.09 -3.36 -1.14
CA VAL A 30 -6.60 -2.30 -2.01
C VAL A 30 -6.01 -0.98 -1.55
N VAL A 31 -5.26 -0.32 -2.42
CA VAL A 31 -4.74 1.03 -2.19
C VAL A 31 -5.62 2.02 -2.92
N ARG A 32 -6.15 3.00 -2.19
CA ARG A 32 -6.79 4.18 -2.76
C ARG A 32 -5.83 5.33 -2.65
N ASP A 33 -5.50 5.93 -3.79
CA ASP A 33 -4.67 7.11 -3.81
C ASP A 33 -5.48 8.38 -3.45
N PRO A 34 -4.81 9.49 -3.10
CA PRO A 34 -5.47 10.76 -2.76
C PRO A 34 -6.35 11.33 -3.88
N SER A 35 -6.03 11.06 -5.15
CA SER A 35 -6.84 11.44 -6.32
C SER A 35 -8.09 10.58 -6.49
N GLY A 36 -8.25 9.52 -5.70
CA GLY A 36 -9.43 8.65 -5.67
C GLY A 36 -9.31 7.37 -6.51
N THR A 37 -8.21 7.18 -7.23
CA THR A 37 -7.91 5.95 -7.96
C THR A 37 -7.72 4.80 -6.99
N ARG A 38 -8.47 3.72 -7.19
CA ARG A 38 -8.29 2.46 -6.46
C ARG A 38 -7.45 1.51 -7.27
N ARG A 39 -6.50 0.86 -6.60
CA ARG A 39 -5.66 -0.20 -7.15
C ARG A 39 -5.71 -1.38 -6.20
N ALA A 40 -6.28 -2.48 -6.66
CA ALA A 40 -6.17 -3.74 -5.97
C ALA A 40 -4.83 -4.38 -6.32
N SER A 41 -4.06 -4.78 -5.32
CA SER A 41 -3.09 -5.84 -5.50
C SER A 41 -3.89 -7.14 -5.67
N GLY A 42 -3.47 -8.00 -6.59
CA GLY A 42 -3.96 -9.37 -6.59
C GLY A 42 -3.60 -10.10 -5.29
N MET A 43 -3.63 -11.44 -5.33
CA MET A 43 -3.09 -12.22 -4.22
C MET A 43 -1.61 -11.93 -4.04
N LEU A 44 -1.25 -11.40 -2.87
CA LEU A 44 0.13 -11.08 -2.51
C LEU A 44 0.88 -12.30 -1.98
N GLY A 45 0.14 -13.31 -1.49
CA GLY A 45 0.69 -14.55 -0.97
C GLY A 45 -0.34 -15.34 -0.16
N GLU A 46 0.03 -16.58 0.18
CA GLU A 46 -0.75 -17.48 1.02
C GLU A 46 -0.18 -17.56 2.44
N PHE A 47 -1.05 -17.53 3.44
CA PHE A 47 -0.67 -17.50 4.85
C PHE A 47 -1.48 -18.53 5.64
N ALA A 48 -0.86 -19.12 6.66
CA ALA A 48 -1.56 -20.04 7.57
C ALA A 48 -2.53 -19.31 8.53
N SER A 49 -2.50 -17.97 8.57
CA SER A 49 -3.33 -17.17 9.48
C SER A 49 -3.84 -15.89 8.80
N ALA A 50 -5.11 -15.56 9.04
CA ALA A 50 -5.73 -14.32 8.59
C ALA A 50 -4.98 -13.08 9.08
N ILE A 51 -4.51 -13.09 10.34
CA ILE A 51 -3.78 -11.96 10.92
C ILE A 51 -2.44 -11.78 10.21
N GLY A 52 -1.74 -12.88 9.89
CA GLY A 52 -0.50 -12.85 9.13
C GLY A 52 -0.68 -12.26 7.74
N ALA A 53 -1.72 -12.70 7.02
CA ALA A 53 -2.09 -12.20 5.70
C ALA A 53 -2.36 -10.68 5.71
N VAL A 54 -3.18 -10.20 6.65
CA VAL A 54 -3.51 -8.78 6.78
C VAL A 54 -2.26 -7.95 7.12
N ARG A 55 -1.44 -8.40 8.07
CA ARG A 55 -0.21 -7.68 8.45
C ARG A 55 0.77 -7.59 7.28
N TYR A 56 0.92 -8.68 6.53
CA TYR A 56 1.75 -8.69 5.33
C TYR A 56 1.23 -7.73 4.27
N ALA A 57 -0.07 -7.76 3.98
CA ALA A 57 -0.70 -6.85 3.01
C ALA A 57 -0.45 -5.38 3.34
N PHE A 58 -0.56 -4.99 4.62
CA PHE A 58 -0.24 -3.63 5.03
C PHE A 58 1.24 -3.27 4.86
N ALA A 59 2.15 -4.14 5.31
CA ALA A 59 3.58 -3.92 5.17
C ALA A 59 3.97 -3.75 3.70
N TYR A 60 3.44 -4.62 2.84
CA TYR A 60 3.60 -4.54 1.39
C TYR A 60 3.09 -3.21 0.83
N GLY A 61 1.88 -2.80 1.21
CA GLY A 61 1.28 -1.54 0.74
C GLY A 61 2.05 -0.30 1.14
N MET A 62 2.55 -0.25 2.38
CA MET A 62 3.38 0.86 2.85
C MET A 62 4.70 0.91 2.09
N ALA A 63 5.36 -0.23 1.88
CA ALA A 63 6.59 -0.33 1.10
C ALA A 63 6.38 0.09 -0.37
N GLU A 64 5.27 -0.32 -1.00
CA GLU A 64 4.90 0.11 -2.36
C GLU A 64 4.73 1.63 -2.45
N ILE A 65 4.09 2.26 -1.47
CA ILE A 65 3.92 3.72 -1.43
C ILE A 65 5.27 4.42 -1.22
N ASP A 66 6.12 3.88 -0.35
CA ASP A 66 7.46 4.40 -0.10
C ASP A 66 8.34 4.33 -1.33
N HIS A 67 8.31 3.21 -2.07
CA HIS A 67 9.04 3.05 -3.32
C HIS A 67 8.48 3.90 -4.46
N ARG A 68 7.16 4.13 -4.49
CA ARG A 68 6.51 4.93 -5.53
C ARG A 68 6.66 6.42 -5.35
N GLN A 69 7.07 6.92 -4.18
CA GLN A 69 7.46 8.33 -4.08
C GLN A 69 8.69 8.52 -4.97
N PRO A 70 8.58 9.17 -6.15
CA PRO A 70 9.79 9.67 -6.75
C PRO A 70 10.32 10.67 -5.74
N ALA A 71 11.59 10.54 -5.37
CA ALA A 71 12.29 11.57 -4.61
C ALA A 71 11.86 12.91 -5.20
N GLN A 72 11.06 13.67 -4.46
CA GLN A 72 10.67 15.00 -4.90
C GLN A 72 11.99 15.75 -4.99
N ASN A 73 12.42 15.93 -6.23
CA ASN A 73 13.72 16.43 -6.63
C ASN A 73 14.10 17.58 -5.68
N PRO A 74 15.24 17.54 -4.98
CA PRO A 74 15.66 18.66 -4.15
C PRO A 74 15.71 19.87 -5.08
N ARG A 75 14.94 20.91 -4.73
CA ARG A 75 14.85 22.16 -5.48
C ARG A 75 16.25 22.60 -5.88
N GLN A 76 16.57 22.46 -7.16
CA GLN A 76 17.82 22.95 -7.73
C GLN A 76 17.79 24.48 -7.60
N PRO A 77 18.70 25.12 -6.83
CA PRO A 77 18.75 26.56 -6.79
C PRO A 77 19.21 27.03 -8.16
N GLN A 78 18.30 27.62 -8.93
CA GLN A 78 18.66 28.42 -10.10
C GLN A 78 19.26 29.72 -9.57
N ASP A 79 20.56 29.64 -9.28
CA ASP A 79 21.44 30.80 -9.09
C ASP A 79 21.32 31.68 -10.34
N SER A 80 20.44 32.68 -10.24
CA SER A 80 20.24 33.69 -11.26
C SER A 80 21.37 34.69 -11.11
N GLY A 81 22.54 34.34 -11.67
CA GLY A 81 23.63 35.27 -11.90
C GLY A 81 23.17 36.35 -12.88
N VAL A 82 22.71 37.48 -12.33
CA VAL A 82 22.48 38.70 -13.12
C VAL A 82 23.79 39.47 -13.14
N ARG A 83 24.26 39.70 -14.36
CA ARG A 83 25.39 40.55 -14.74
C ARG A 83 25.25 41.99 -14.26
#